data_AF-A0A1F3TYU2-F1
#
_entry.id   AF-A0A1F3TYU2-F1
#
_cell.length_a   1.000
_cell.length_b   1.000
_cell.length_c   1.000
_cell.angle_alpha   90.00
_cell.angle_beta   90.00
_cell.angle_gamma   90.00
#
_symmetry.space_group_name_H-M   'P 1'
#
loop_
_entity.id
_entity.type
_entity.pdbx_description
1 polymer ?
#
loop_
_entity_poly.entity_id
_entity_poly.type
_entity_poly.pdbx_seq_one_letter_code
_entity_poly.pdbx_strand_id
1 'polypeptide(L)'
;MSESETPKTRLFFFKANAFDLKAVETYLTKRDYDVQSESDLKQALIKILEFEPAFVFIAWDHPHERIRSVPKFINQSLMTTIVPYIQSSSREQLRHLENSGFSCKLFPPVSGPAVIRTILKIEKEQKQVSPEIQKSAATSDQESQVTMVSGTISKKSENLQSFLDDVDKHAVQLSALPTASTEDKKSQIHIQKGTRGDLIKYNKTKLTSLHTTLTSEGLKSELKTALQQEFENNVKNQIVDLTQTHLETETEIISLNNAGTPFYKKLLCLVVQSDNWCGYLLLASQLRINNSDYQSILQSWLQNQFINMPEISESDCFEVHLDYREVNLKDFAKANADYLEIINVEKNEILISFFSIDPKYLILELSETYEMLEVPLDIIETEKKIPMSLFLHLPDNKKYILYTPSHQMLSTQQKVKLAEKSITKLYTPIDFENELQKYKAESYLNESIRKLKKVSL
;
A
#
# COMPACT_ATOMS: atom_id res chain seq x y z
N MET A 1 -47.98 14.93 -25.60
CA MET A 1 -46.76 15.76 -25.53
C MET A 1 -45.90 15.14 -24.45
N SER A 2 -44.93 14.32 -24.83
CA SER A 2 -44.06 13.58 -23.91
C SER A 2 -42.94 14.51 -23.43
N GLU A 3 -43.02 14.94 -22.18
CA GLU A 3 -41.92 15.62 -21.50
C GLU A 3 -40.70 14.70 -21.50
N SER A 4 -39.63 15.13 -22.18
CA SER A 4 -38.34 14.47 -22.11
C SER A 4 -37.75 14.71 -20.72
N GLU A 5 -37.97 13.79 -19.79
CA GLU A 5 -37.27 13.78 -18.50
C GLU A 5 -35.76 13.69 -18.78
N THR A 6 -35.05 14.78 -18.54
CA THR A 6 -33.58 14.78 -18.53
C THR A 6 -33.11 13.81 -17.43
N PRO A 7 -32.14 12.93 -17.71
CA PRO A 7 -31.68 11.95 -16.72
C PRO A 7 -31.12 12.67 -15.49
N LYS A 8 -31.73 12.41 -14.32
CA LYS A 8 -31.30 12.98 -13.04
C LYS A 8 -29.92 12.44 -12.66
N THR A 9 -29.01 13.31 -12.28
CA THR A 9 -27.69 12.89 -11.80
C THR A 9 -27.83 12.21 -10.45
N ARG A 10 -27.41 10.95 -10.37
CA ARG A 10 -27.47 10.12 -9.16
C ARG A 10 -26.29 10.41 -8.23
N LEU A 11 -26.58 10.76 -6.98
CA LEU A 11 -25.62 11.06 -5.93
C LEU A 11 -25.81 10.11 -4.76
N PHE A 12 -24.73 9.53 -4.26
CA PHE A 12 -24.77 8.69 -3.07
C PHE A 12 -23.93 9.30 -1.95
N PHE A 13 -24.47 9.36 -0.73
CA PHE A 13 -23.77 9.86 0.46
C PHE A 13 -23.54 8.73 1.45
N PHE A 14 -22.28 8.37 1.64
CA PHE A 14 -21.86 7.59 2.78
C PHE A 14 -21.63 8.54 3.95
N LYS A 15 -22.52 8.51 4.95
CA LYS A 15 -22.55 9.45 6.09
C LYS A 15 -22.22 8.77 7.40
N ALA A 16 -21.64 9.49 8.36
CA ALA A 16 -21.45 8.95 9.69
C ALA A 16 -22.77 8.94 10.48
N ASN A 17 -22.97 7.93 11.33
CA ASN A 17 -24.17 7.77 12.16
C ASN A 17 -24.52 9.00 13.02
N ALA A 18 -23.51 9.80 13.40
CA ALA A 18 -23.66 10.95 14.28
C ALA A 18 -24.18 12.22 13.58
N PHE A 19 -24.34 12.22 12.25
CA PHE A 19 -24.67 13.44 11.50
C PHE A 19 -25.85 13.24 10.56
N ASP A 20 -26.78 14.21 10.58
CA ASP A 20 -27.96 14.21 9.72
C ASP A 20 -27.73 15.02 8.43
N LEU A 21 -28.01 14.40 7.29
CA LEU A 21 -27.91 15.01 5.95
C LEU A 21 -29.25 15.38 5.34
N LYS A 22 -30.39 15.18 6.02
CA LYS A 22 -31.74 15.42 5.48
C LYS A 22 -31.93 16.79 4.83
N ALA A 23 -31.35 17.84 5.41
CA ALA A 23 -31.44 19.20 4.86
C ALA A 23 -30.70 19.34 3.52
N VAL A 24 -29.56 18.66 3.38
CA VAL A 24 -28.77 18.62 2.14
C VAL A 24 -29.48 17.80 1.08
N GLU A 25 -29.98 16.61 1.45
CA GLU A 25 -30.74 15.72 0.57
C GLU A 25 -31.96 16.45 -0.01
N THR A 26 -32.80 17.04 0.86
CA THR A 26 -34.00 17.79 0.44
C THR A 26 -33.66 18.93 -0.51
N TYR A 27 -32.52 19.61 -0.30
CA TYR A 27 -32.09 20.71 -1.16
C TYR A 27 -31.65 20.23 -2.56
N LEU A 28 -31.00 19.07 -2.63
CA LEU A 28 -30.52 18.46 -3.86
C LEU A 28 -31.65 17.82 -4.67
N THR A 29 -32.58 17.12 -4.01
CA THR A 29 -33.77 16.54 -4.66
C THR A 29 -34.66 17.60 -5.31
N LYS A 30 -34.78 18.78 -4.69
CA LYS A 30 -35.48 19.94 -5.27
C LYS A 30 -34.82 20.53 -6.53
N ARG A 31 -33.62 20.08 -6.88
CA ARG A 31 -32.81 20.54 -8.03
C ARG A 31 -32.46 19.39 -8.98
N ASP A 32 -33.36 18.41 -9.07
CA ASP A 32 -33.27 17.28 -10.01
C ASP A 32 -32.06 16.36 -9.82
N TYR A 33 -31.50 16.30 -8.61
CA TYR A 33 -30.57 15.24 -8.21
C TYR A 33 -31.32 14.09 -7.55
N ASP A 34 -30.98 12.86 -7.92
CA ASP A 34 -31.46 11.66 -7.24
C ASP A 34 -30.45 11.30 -6.15
N VAL A 35 -30.85 11.38 -4.87
CA VAL A 35 -29.93 11.31 -3.73
C VAL A 35 -30.30 10.16 -2.81
N GLN A 36 -29.33 9.29 -2.54
CA GLN A 36 -29.43 8.27 -1.50
C GLN A 36 -28.33 8.48 -0.46
N SER A 37 -28.60 8.13 0.80
CA SER A 37 -27.59 8.11 1.84
C SER A 37 -27.68 6.87 2.71
N GLU A 38 -26.53 6.43 3.21
CA GLU A 38 -26.41 5.28 4.10
C GLU A 38 -25.25 5.49 5.07
N SER A 39 -25.36 4.90 6.26
CA SER A 39 -24.33 5.01 7.30
C SER A 39 -23.72 3.68 7.73
N ASP A 40 -24.35 2.57 7.38
CA ASP A 40 -23.73 1.26 7.49
C ASP A 40 -22.87 0.95 6.26
N LEU A 41 -21.63 0.50 6.48
CA LEU A 41 -20.68 0.21 5.39
C LEU A 41 -21.18 -0.87 4.42
N LYS A 42 -21.75 -1.94 4.96
CA LYS A 42 -22.22 -3.09 4.18
C LYS A 42 -23.41 -2.68 3.33
N GLN A 43 -24.39 -2.02 3.93
CA GLN A 43 -25.56 -1.51 3.22
C GLN A 43 -25.18 -0.42 2.22
N ALA A 44 -24.21 0.44 2.53
CA ALA A 44 -23.74 1.48 1.62
C ALA A 44 -23.15 0.88 0.35
N LEU A 45 -22.29 -0.14 0.47
CA LEU A 45 -21.68 -0.79 -0.70
C LEU A 45 -22.71 -1.51 -1.58
N ILE A 46 -23.65 -2.24 -0.97
CA ILE A 46 -24.74 -2.90 -1.71
C ILE A 46 -25.57 -1.86 -2.47
N LYS A 47 -25.99 -0.79 -1.79
CA LYS A 47 -26.78 0.28 -2.41
C LYS A 47 -26.02 1.05 -3.48
N ILE A 48 -24.71 1.27 -3.32
CA ILE A 48 -23.89 1.93 -4.36
C ILE A 48 -23.85 1.08 -5.63
N LEU A 49 -23.72 -0.24 -5.50
CA LEU A 49 -23.71 -1.17 -6.65
C LEU A 49 -25.07 -1.26 -7.34
N GLU A 50 -26.16 -1.23 -6.58
CA GLU A 50 -27.53 -1.25 -7.14
C GLU A 50 -27.94 0.09 -7.75
N PHE A 51 -27.53 1.20 -7.13
CA PHE A 51 -27.93 2.55 -7.51
C PHE A 51 -27.10 3.14 -8.65
N GLU A 52 -25.88 2.63 -8.86
CA GLU A 52 -24.90 3.11 -9.85
C GLU A 52 -24.79 4.65 -9.87
N PRO A 53 -24.39 5.28 -8.76
CA PRO A 53 -24.31 6.74 -8.67
C PRO A 53 -23.19 7.30 -9.55
N ALA A 54 -23.43 8.49 -10.12
CA ALA A 54 -22.41 9.25 -10.86
C ALA A 54 -21.36 9.85 -9.90
N PHE A 55 -21.80 10.24 -8.70
CA PHE A 55 -20.93 10.74 -7.63
C PHE A 55 -21.18 10.04 -6.31
N VAL A 56 -20.11 9.62 -5.64
CA VAL A 56 -20.15 9.06 -4.28
C VAL A 56 -19.41 10.00 -3.34
N PHE A 57 -20.15 10.54 -2.38
CA PHE A 57 -19.64 11.38 -1.30
C PHE A 57 -19.34 10.51 -0.09
N ILE A 58 -18.09 10.51 0.38
CA ILE A 58 -17.65 9.66 1.49
C ILE A 58 -17.27 10.52 2.70
N ALA A 59 -17.95 10.31 3.83
CA ALA A 59 -17.58 10.92 5.11
C ALA A 59 -16.22 10.37 5.58
N TRP A 60 -15.17 11.17 5.42
CA TRP A 60 -13.79 10.82 5.76
C TRP A 60 -13.55 10.77 7.27
N ASP A 61 -14.42 11.41 8.03
CA ASP A 61 -14.48 11.43 9.49
C ASP A 61 -15.44 10.38 10.07
N HIS A 62 -15.85 9.40 9.27
CA HIS A 62 -16.74 8.34 9.71
C HIS A 62 -16.02 7.37 10.69
N PRO A 63 -16.73 6.87 11.73
CA PRO A 63 -16.14 6.03 12.77
C PRO A 63 -15.62 4.65 12.31
N HIS A 64 -15.79 4.28 11.04
CA HIS A 64 -15.49 2.93 10.58
C HIS A 64 -14.10 2.89 9.94
N GLU A 65 -13.21 2.06 10.47
CA GLU A 65 -11.77 2.05 10.12
C GLU A 65 -11.51 1.77 8.63
N ARG A 66 -12.35 0.94 8.00
CA ARG A 66 -12.24 0.58 6.57
C ARG A 66 -12.75 1.63 5.58
N ILE A 67 -13.21 2.81 6.01
CA ILE A 67 -13.73 3.80 5.04
C ILE A 67 -12.66 4.34 4.10
N ARG A 68 -11.40 4.32 4.52
CA ARG A 68 -10.27 4.74 3.68
C ARG A 68 -9.96 3.75 2.55
N SER A 69 -10.37 2.49 2.68
CA SER A 69 -10.20 1.48 1.61
C SER A 69 -11.38 1.45 0.64
N VAL A 70 -12.56 1.96 1.04
CA VAL A 70 -13.77 2.04 0.19
C VAL A 70 -13.52 2.66 -1.19
N PRO A 71 -12.76 3.77 -1.34
CA PRO A 71 -12.47 4.32 -2.65
C PRO A 71 -11.76 3.35 -3.61
N LYS A 72 -10.88 2.48 -3.10
CA LYS A 72 -10.20 1.47 -3.92
C LYS A 72 -11.20 0.48 -4.50
N PHE A 73 -12.17 0.04 -3.69
CA PHE A 73 -13.19 -0.93 -4.12
C PHE A 73 -14.21 -0.34 -5.10
N ILE A 74 -14.66 0.89 -4.85
CA ILE A 74 -15.61 1.57 -5.75
C ILE A 74 -14.98 1.82 -7.12
N ASN A 75 -13.74 2.32 -7.18
CA ASN A 75 -13.04 2.57 -8.45
C ASN A 75 -12.76 1.28 -9.25
N GLN A 76 -12.63 0.13 -8.58
CA GLN A 76 -12.45 -1.17 -9.25
C GLN A 76 -13.76 -1.69 -9.86
N SER A 77 -14.91 -1.32 -9.29
CA SER A 77 -16.22 -1.89 -9.64
C SER A 77 -17.06 -0.98 -10.54
N LEU A 78 -16.95 0.33 -10.35
CA LEU A 78 -17.77 1.37 -10.98
C LEU A 78 -16.91 2.53 -11.48
N MET A 79 -17.28 3.13 -12.61
CA MET A 79 -16.66 4.36 -13.14
C MET A 79 -17.30 5.60 -12.48
N THR A 80 -17.30 5.64 -11.15
CA THR A 80 -17.97 6.66 -10.35
C THR A 80 -16.97 7.67 -9.80
N THR A 81 -17.33 8.96 -9.77
CA THR A 81 -16.46 9.98 -9.20
C THR A 81 -16.61 10.03 -7.68
N ILE A 82 -15.50 9.86 -6.96
CA ILE A 82 -15.47 9.84 -5.50
C ILE A 82 -15.06 11.21 -4.95
N VAL A 83 -15.86 11.73 -4.03
CA VAL A 83 -15.62 13.02 -3.37
C VAL A 83 -15.59 12.83 -1.86
N PRO A 84 -14.40 12.83 -1.23
CA PRO A 84 -14.35 12.78 0.23
C PRO A 84 -14.83 14.10 0.83
N TYR A 85 -15.54 14.01 1.95
CA TYR A 85 -16.00 15.15 2.72
C TYR A 85 -15.84 14.89 4.21
N ILE A 86 -15.84 15.94 5.02
CA ILE A 86 -15.93 15.81 6.49
C ILE A 86 -17.03 16.72 7.02
N GLN A 87 -17.66 16.30 8.11
CA GLN A 87 -18.68 17.08 8.81
C GLN A 87 -18.12 17.69 10.09
N SER A 88 -17.17 17.01 10.72
CA SER A 88 -16.45 17.51 11.88
C SER A 88 -15.60 18.72 11.53
N SER A 89 -15.73 19.78 12.34
CA SER A 89 -14.83 20.94 12.28
C SER A 89 -13.53 20.72 13.07
N SER A 90 -13.25 19.48 13.49
CA SER A 90 -12.00 19.14 14.17
C SER A 90 -10.80 19.38 13.25
N ARG A 91 -9.76 20.03 13.81
CA ARG A 91 -8.50 20.31 13.11
C ARG A 91 -7.80 19.04 12.61
N GLU A 92 -7.97 17.91 13.31
CA GLU A 92 -7.40 16.62 12.93
C GLU A 92 -8.09 16.05 11.68
N GLN A 93 -9.43 16.10 11.64
CA GLN A 93 -10.21 15.61 10.50
C GLN A 93 -10.04 16.49 9.26
N LEU A 94 -9.89 17.81 9.46
CA LEU A 94 -9.52 18.75 8.40
C LEU A 94 -8.19 18.35 7.73
N ARG A 95 -7.16 18.06 8.54
CA ARG A 95 -5.85 17.60 8.04
C ARG A 95 -5.94 16.24 7.34
N HIS A 96 -6.73 15.30 7.86
CA HIS A 96 -6.93 14.00 7.20
C HIS A 96 -7.59 14.14 5.84
N LEU A 97 -8.56 15.04 5.69
CA LEU A 97 -9.17 15.33 4.40
C LEU A 97 -8.17 16.02 3.46
N GLU A 98 -7.40 17.01 3.94
CA GLU A 98 -6.34 17.68 3.18
C GLU A 98 -5.29 16.70 2.64
N ASN A 99 -4.98 15.64 3.38
CA ASN A 99 -3.99 14.64 2.99
C ASN A 99 -4.56 13.44 2.22
N SER A 100 -5.87 13.40 1.96
CA SER A 100 -6.54 12.26 1.30
C SER A 100 -6.16 12.02 -0.18
N GLY A 101 -5.39 12.90 -0.81
CA GLY A 101 -4.95 12.75 -2.21
C GLY A 101 -6.01 12.98 -3.30
N PHE A 102 -7.29 13.19 -2.96
CA PHE A 102 -8.36 13.45 -3.95
C PHE A 102 -8.29 14.87 -4.54
N SER A 103 -8.49 15.02 -5.84
CA SER A 103 -8.44 16.31 -6.54
C SER A 103 -9.55 17.28 -6.09
N CYS A 104 -10.75 16.76 -5.83
CA CYS A 104 -11.88 17.53 -5.33
C CYS A 104 -12.34 17.00 -3.96
N LYS A 105 -12.54 17.93 -3.02
CA LYS A 105 -12.83 17.63 -1.61
C LYS A 105 -13.89 18.61 -1.11
N LEU A 106 -14.70 18.17 -0.15
CA LEU A 106 -15.74 19.02 0.44
C LEU A 106 -15.48 19.26 1.93
N PHE A 107 -15.12 20.49 2.26
CA PHE A 107 -14.86 20.95 3.62
C PHE A 107 -16.14 21.44 4.31
N PRO A 108 -16.19 21.41 5.66
CA PRO A 108 -17.34 21.87 6.41
C PRO A 108 -17.49 23.40 6.31
N PRO A 109 -18.73 23.93 6.34
CA PRO A 109 -19.99 23.22 6.51
C PRO A 109 -20.48 22.55 5.21
N VAL A 110 -20.86 21.28 5.32
CA VAL A 110 -21.46 20.52 4.22
C VAL A 110 -22.87 21.06 3.98
N SER A 111 -23.09 21.65 2.80
CA SER A 111 -24.37 22.24 2.41
C SER A 111 -24.71 21.90 0.95
N GLY A 112 -25.99 21.87 0.60
CA GLY A 112 -26.45 21.61 -0.77
C GLY A 112 -25.78 22.51 -1.83
N PRO A 113 -25.66 23.84 -1.63
CA PRO A 113 -24.90 24.71 -2.54
C PRO A 113 -23.42 24.33 -2.66
N ALA A 114 -22.78 23.88 -1.57
CA ALA A 114 -21.37 23.48 -1.60
C ALA A 114 -21.18 22.19 -2.42
N VAL A 115 -22.08 21.22 -2.27
CA VAL A 115 -22.11 19.98 -3.08
C VAL A 115 -22.22 20.30 -4.57
N ILE A 116 -23.18 21.13 -4.98
CA ILE A 116 -23.38 21.49 -6.39
C ILE A 116 -22.15 22.20 -6.97
N ARG A 117 -21.55 23.13 -6.21
CA ARG A 117 -20.31 23.81 -6.65
C ARG A 117 -19.17 22.82 -6.90
N THR A 118 -19.02 21.82 -6.03
CA THR A 118 -18.00 20.78 -6.20
C THR A 118 -18.26 19.92 -7.43
N ILE A 119 -19.52 19.52 -7.68
CA ILE A 119 -19.90 18.77 -8.88
C ILE A 119 -19.60 19.57 -10.15
N LEU A 120 -20.03 20.83 -10.23
CA LEU A 120 -19.79 21.70 -11.39
C LEU A 120 -18.29 21.93 -11.64
N LYS A 121 -17.49 22.02 -10.57
CA LYS A 121 -16.04 22.13 -10.68
C LYS A 121 -15.44 20.88 -11.31
N ILE A 122 -15.84 19.70 -10.85
CA ILE A 122 -15.38 18.41 -11.38
C ILE A 122 -15.75 18.28 -12.86
N GLU A 123 -17.01 18.56 -13.22
CA GLU A 123 -17.47 18.47 -14.61
C GLU A 123 -16.72 19.43 -15.53
N LYS A 124 -16.35 20.62 -15.04
CA LYS A 124 -15.55 21.59 -15.78
C LYS A 124 -14.11 21.10 -15.99
N GLU A 125 -13.49 20.52 -14.96
CA GLU A 125 -12.14 19.95 -15.04
C GLU A 125 -12.11 18.76 -16.02
N GLN A 126 -13.11 17.88 -15.97
CA GLN A 126 -13.23 16.76 -16.91
C GLN A 126 -13.41 17.22 -18.36
N LYS A 127 -14.18 18.29 -18.61
CA LYS A 127 -14.35 18.90 -19.95
C LYS A 127 -13.10 19.61 -20.49
N GLN A 128 -12.19 20.06 -19.62
CA GLN A 128 -10.95 20.74 -20.00
C GLN A 128 -9.77 19.80 -20.29
N VAL A 129 -9.83 18.53 -19.86
CA VAL A 129 -8.81 17.52 -20.19
C VAL A 129 -9.05 16.87 -21.57
N SER A 130 -10.30 16.84 -22.04
CA SER A 130 -10.67 16.30 -23.36
C SER A 130 -10.20 17.08 -24.62
N PRO A 131 -9.96 18.42 -24.63
CA PRO A 131 -9.57 19.14 -25.85
C PRO A 131 -8.08 19.01 -26.20
N GLU A 132 -7.19 18.71 -25.24
CA GLU A 132 -5.73 18.69 -25.48
C GLU A 132 -5.21 17.39 -26.09
N ILE A 133 -6.03 16.33 -26.11
CA ILE A 133 -5.68 15.03 -26.71
C ILE A 133 -5.97 15.01 -28.24
N GLN A 134 -6.67 16.00 -28.79
CA GLN A 134 -7.07 16.02 -30.21
C GLN A 134 -6.16 16.80 -31.17
N LYS A 135 -5.01 17.34 -30.71
CA LYS A 135 -4.05 18.05 -31.60
C LYS A 135 -2.84 17.21 -32.05
N SER A 136 -2.72 15.95 -31.61
CA SER A 136 -1.61 15.06 -31.98
C SER A 136 -2.03 13.80 -32.78
N ALA A 137 -3.29 13.71 -33.22
CA ALA A 137 -3.83 12.54 -33.93
C ALA A 137 -4.48 12.88 -35.28
N ALA A 138 -3.86 13.78 -36.05
CA ALA A 138 -4.26 14.08 -37.43
C ALA A 138 -3.22 13.55 -38.43
N THR A 139 -3.05 12.22 -38.48
CA THR A 139 -2.59 11.46 -39.66
C THR A 139 -2.61 9.95 -39.37
N SER A 140 -3.76 9.31 -39.58
CA SER A 140 -3.90 8.07 -40.38
C SER A 140 -5.31 7.51 -40.18
N ASP A 141 -6.16 7.72 -41.19
CA ASP A 141 -7.37 6.95 -41.41
C ASP A 141 -7.02 5.48 -41.62
N GLN A 142 -7.56 4.57 -40.81
CA GLN A 142 -8.05 3.25 -41.26
C GLN A 142 -9.16 2.71 -40.33
N GLU A 143 -10.25 2.34 -41.00
CA GLU A 143 -11.47 1.62 -40.63
C GLU A 143 -11.53 0.75 -39.35
N SER A 144 -12.57 1.03 -38.56
CA SER A 144 -13.53 0.14 -37.91
C SER A 144 -13.19 -1.35 -37.69
N GLN A 145 -13.24 -1.78 -36.43
CA GLN A 145 -14.00 -3.00 -36.06
C GLN A 145 -14.55 -2.92 -34.64
N VAL A 146 -15.88 -2.85 -34.55
CA VAL A 146 -16.65 -3.06 -33.33
C VAL A 146 -16.59 -4.55 -32.99
N THR A 147 -16.12 -4.90 -31.80
CA THR A 147 -16.36 -6.23 -31.21
C THR A 147 -17.00 -6.06 -29.84
N MET A 148 -18.27 -6.42 -29.77
CA MET A 148 -19.02 -6.61 -28.54
C MET A 148 -18.46 -7.85 -27.83
N VAL A 149 -17.92 -7.70 -26.62
CA VAL A 149 -17.66 -8.85 -25.73
C VAL A 149 -18.58 -8.71 -24.52
N SER A 150 -19.73 -9.36 -24.66
CA SER A 150 -20.62 -9.71 -23.56
C SER A 150 -20.00 -10.89 -22.81
N GLY A 151 -19.68 -10.70 -21.53
CA GLY A 151 -19.34 -11.81 -20.64
C GLY A 151 -18.34 -11.41 -19.55
N THR A 152 -18.84 -11.12 -18.34
CA THR A 152 -18.20 -11.41 -17.04
C THR A 152 -19.03 -10.82 -15.89
N ILE A 153 -20.22 -11.39 -15.65
CA ILE A 153 -20.99 -11.12 -14.42
C ILE A 153 -20.58 -12.08 -13.29
N SER A 154 -19.99 -13.25 -13.62
CA SER A 154 -19.77 -14.33 -12.63
C SER A 154 -18.53 -14.21 -11.74
N LYS A 155 -17.45 -13.50 -12.17
CA LYS A 155 -16.22 -13.33 -11.36
C LYS A 155 -16.23 -12.08 -10.46
N LYS A 156 -17.22 -11.20 -10.63
CA LYS A 156 -17.36 -9.95 -9.84
C LYS A 156 -18.04 -10.18 -8.48
N SER A 157 -18.87 -11.22 -8.34
CA SER A 157 -19.62 -11.49 -7.10
C SER A 157 -18.78 -12.16 -6.00
N GLU A 158 -17.76 -12.95 -6.37
CA GLU A 158 -16.95 -13.71 -5.39
C GLU A 158 -16.05 -12.81 -4.52
N ASN A 159 -15.46 -11.76 -5.08
CA ASN A 159 -14.64 -10.79 -4.33
C ASN A 159 -15.47 -9.86 -3.43
N LEU A 160 -16.75 -9.64 -3.75
CA LEU A 160 -17.65 -8.88 -2.90
C LEU A 160 -18.15 -9.74 -1.74
N GLN A 161 -18.50 -11.00 -2.00
CA GLN A 161 -19.00 -11.92 -0.98
C GLN A 161 -17.95 -12.21 0.09
N SER A 162 -16.68 -12.44 -0.29
CA SER A 162 -15.59 -12.65 0.67
C SER A 162 -15.36 -11.43 1.58
N PHE A 163 -15.46 -10.22 1.05
CA PHE A 163 -15.38 -8.99 1.84
C PHE A 163 -16.60 -8.80 2.77
N LEU A 164 -17.81 -9.12 2.30
CA LEU A 164 -19.05 -9.05 3.08
C LEU A 164 -19.11 -10.08 4.21
N ASP A 165 -18.52 -11.26 4.00
CA ASP A 165 -18.42 -12.35 4.97
C ASP A 165 -17.37 -12.04 6.06
N ASP A 166 -16.28 -11.34 5.71
CA ASP A 166 -15.28 -10.85 6.68
C ASP A 166 -15.79 -9.67 7.52
N VAL A 167 -16.73 -8.89 7.02
CA VAL A 167 -17.41 -7.84 7.80
C VAL A 167 -18.35 -8.47 8.85
N ASP A 168 -19.03 -9.57 8.53
CA ASP A 168 -19.93 -10.26 9.48
C ASP A 168 -19.18 -10.94 10.63
N LYS A 169 -17.97 -11.49 10.38
CA LYS A 169 -17.12 -12.09 11.44
C LYS A 169 -16.73 -11.09 12.54
N HIS A 170 -16.56 -9.81 12.20
CA HIS A 170 -16.22 -8.77 13.17
C HIS A 170 -17.43 -8.25 13.97
N ALA A 171 -18.66 -8.36 13.45
CA ALA A 171 -19.87 -7.91 14.15
C ALA A 171 -20.28 -8.87 15.29
N VAL A 172 -20.01 -10.17 15.15
CA VAL A 172 -20.41 -11.20 16.14
C VAL A 172 -19.62 -11.08 17.45
N GLN A 173 -18.37 -10.63 17.43
CA GLN A 173 -17.52 -10.47 18.62
C GLN A 173 -17.99 -9.36 19.59
N LEU A 174 -18.86 -8.44 19.17
CA LEU A 174 -19.36 -7.35 20.02
C LEU A 174 -20.62 -7.69 20.82
N SER A 175 -21.25 -8.84 20.60
CA SER A 175 -22.56 -9.18 21.18
C SER A 175 -22.55 -10.22 22.31
N ALA A 176 -21.39 -10.82 22.64
CA ALA A 176 -21.27 -11.84 23.67
C ALA A 176 -20.41 -11.38 24.86
N LEU A 177 -21.04 -10.69 25.82
CA LEU A 177 -20.47 -10.41 27.14
C LEU A 177 -21.50 -10.77 28.22
N PRO A 178 -21.28 -11.80 29.06
CA PRO A 178 -22.01 -11.99 30.30
C PRO A 178 -21.34 -11.26 31.48
N THR A 179 -22.17 -10.82 32.42
CA THR A 179 -21.87 -10.05 33.63
C THR A 179 -21.12 -10.83 34.71
N ALA A 180 -20.25 -10.10 35.41
CA ALA A 180 -19.38 -10.38 36.56
C ALA A 180 -19.71 -11.49 37.58
N SER A 181 -18.66 -12.19 38.05
CA SER A 181 -18.36 -12.44 39.49
C SER A 181 -16.90 -12.88 39.70
N THR A 182 -16.34 -12.45 40.83
CA THR A 182 -14.96 -12.56 41.36
C THR A 182 -14.47 -13.97 41.70
N GLU A 183 -13.22 -14.31 41.33
CA GLU A 183 -12.10 -14.75 42.19
C GLU A 183 -10.98 -15.50 41.41
N ASP A 184 -9.74 -15.05 41.65
CA ASP A 184 -8.41 -15.68 41.53
C ASP A 184 -7.86 -16.39 40.26
N LYS A 185 -6.69 -15.86 39.85
CA LYS A 185 -5.52 -16.47 39.18
C LYS A 185 -5.71 -17.19 37.82
N LYS A 186 -5.52 -16.41 36.74
CA LYS A 186 -4.58 -16.69 35.62
C LYS A 186 -4.59 -15.47 34.69
N SER A 187 -3.40 -15.00 34.31
CA SER A 187 -3.15 -13.76 33.58
C SER A 187 -3.81 -13.78 32.19
N GLN A 188 -5.07 -13.36 32.13
CA GLN A 188 -5.78 -12.94 30.93
C GLN A 188 -5.59 -11.43 30.77
N ILE A 189 -5.00 -11.03 29.65
CA ILE A 189 -4.81 -9.62 29.29
C ILE A 189 -6.18 -9.06 28.88
N HIS A 190 -6.77 -8.26 29.77
CA HIS A 190 -7.91 -7.40 29.48
C HIS A 190 -7.46 -6.30 28.50
N ILE A 191 -7.96 -6.32 27.26
CA ILE A 191 -7.79 -5.20 26.33
C ILE A 191 -8.86 -4.15 26.65
N GLN A 192 -8.55 -3.24 27.57
CA GLN A 192 -9.21 -1.94 27.61
C GLN A 192 -8.73 -1.12 26.40
N LYS A 193 -9.67 -0.48 25.68
CA LYS A 193 -9.40 0.41 24.54
C LYS A 193 -8.40 1.51 24.91
N GLY A 194 -7.14 1.28 24.58
CA GLY A 194 -6.07 2.27 24.68
C GLY A 194 -6.08 3.23 23.50
N THR A 195 -5.78 4.49 23.78
CA THR A 195 -5.55 5.56 22.79
C THR A 195 -4.39 5.22 21.84
N ARG A 196 -4.24 5.91 20.70
CA ARG A 196 -3.16 5.72 19.69
C ARG A 196 -1.74 5.64 20.29
N GLY A 197 -1.49 6.24 21.46
CA GLY A 197 -0.24 6.09 22.22
C GLY A 197 0.03 4.69 22.81
N ASP A 198 -1.02 3.88 23.01
CA ASP A 198 -0.93 2.50 23.53
C ASP A 198 -0.59 1.50 22.42
N LEU A 199 -1.03 1.73 21.17
CA LEU A 199 -0.56 1.01 19.99
C LEU A 199 0.93 1.29 19.71
N ILE A 200 1.33 2.55 19.90
CA ILE A 200 2.73 3.00 19.78
C ILE A 200 3.60 2.38 20.89
N LYS A 201 3.10 2.27 22.13
CA LYS A 201 3.77 1.52 23.21
C LYS A 201 3.83 0.01 22.94
N TYR A 202 2.81 -0.57 22.33
CA TYR A 202 2.83 -1.98 21.96
C TYR A 202 3.94 -2.25 20.92
N ASN A 203 4.06 -1.38 19.90
CA ASN A 203 5.15 -1.42 18.90
C ASN A 203 6.53 -1.06 19.47
N LYS A 204 6.62 -0.27 20.55
CA LYS A 204 7.86 -0.05 21.32
C LYS A 204 8.44 -1.37 21.85
N THR A 205 7.59 -2.32 22.23
CA THR A 205 8.05 -3.66 22.65
C THR A 205 8.58 -4.50 21.49
N LYS A 206 8.19 -4.21 20.24
CA LYS A 206 8.61 -4.92 19.03
C LYS A 206 9.91 -4.33 18.46
N LEU A 207 10.03 -3.00 18.40
CA LEU A 207 11.19 -2.29 17.82
C LEU A 207 12.37 -2.15 18.79
N THR A 208 12.13 -1.93 20.09
CA THR A 208 13.21 -1.68 21.06
C THR A 208 13.88 -2.96 21.58
N SER A 209 13.20 -4.11 21.59
CA SER A 209 13.81 -5.39 22.00
C SER A 209 14.72 -6.00 20.94
N LEU A 210 14.41 -5.79 19.65
CA LEU A 210 15.18 -6.33 18.51
C LEU A 210 16.52 -5.60 18.32
N HIS A 211 16.59 -4.29 18.59
CA HIS A 211 17.79 -3.47 18.36
C HIS A 211 19.04 -3.90 19.14
N THR A 212 18.88 -4.55 20.30
CA THR A 212 20.00 -4.90 21.18
C THR A 212 20.69 -6.22 20.84
N THR A 213 20.10 -7.06 19.97
CA THR A 213 20.61 -8.42 19.67
C THR A 213 20.89 -8.67 18.19
N LEU A 214 20.41 -7.82 17.29
CA LEU A 214 20.61 -7.94 15.85
C LEU A 214 22.06 -7.61 15.44
N THR A 215 22.73 -8.55 14.78
CA THR A 215 24.05 -8.34 14.16
C THR A 215 23.93 -8.37 12.64
N SER A 216 24.82 -7.66 11.95
CA SER A 216 24.95 -7.72 10.49
C SER A 216 25.83 -8.89 10.02
N GLU A 217 26.11 -9.85 10.88
CA GLU A 217 26.87 -11.04 10.50
C GLU A 217 26.02 -11.86 9.53
N GLY A 218 26.61 -12.42 8.48
CA GLY A 218 25.88 -13.25 7.51
C GLY A 218 25.36 -14.55 8.12
N LEU A 219 24.36 -15.17 7.49
CA LEU A 219 23.71 -16.40 7.99
C LEU A 219 24.74 -17.47 8.40
N LYS A 220 24.58 -18.06 9.59
CA LYS A 220 25.43 -19.18 10.03
C LYS A 220 25.21 -20.38 9.12
N SER A 221 26.26 -21.17 8.86
CA SER A 221 26.22 -22.32 7.94
C SER A 221 25.13 -23.34 8.31
N GLU A 222 24.97 -23.64 9.60
CA GLU A 222 23.94 -24.55 10.12
C GLU A 222 22.53 -24.08 9.75
N LEU A 223 22.27 -22.78 9.89
CA LEU A 223 20.97 -22.19 9.56
C LEU A 223 20.75 -22.14 8.05
N LYS A 224 21.79 -21.89 7.24
CA LYS A 224 21.71 -21.99 5.78
C LYS A 224 21.29 -23.40 5.35
N THR A 225 21.88 -24.44 5.96
CA THR A 225 21.53 -25.82 5.67
C THR A 225 20.11 -26.16 6.13
N ALA A 226 19.67 -25.69 7.31
CA ALA A 226 18.31 -25.88 7.78
C ALA A 226 17.27 -25.21 6.87
N LEU A 227 17.51 -23.95 6.49
CA LEU A 227 16.68 -23.21 5.52
C LEU A 227 16.57 -23.96 4.20
N GLN A 228 17.70 -24.45 3.68
CA GLN A 228 17.72 -25.21 2.43
C GLN A 228 16.95 -26.52 2.52
N GLN A 229 17.13 -27.30 3.59
CA GLN A 229 16.40 -28.56 3.77
C GLN A 229 14.90 -28.33 3.90
N GLU A 230 14.48 -27.36 4.71
CA GLU A 230 13.06 -27.02 4.86
C GLU A 230 12.46 -26.54 3.54
N PHE A 231 13.20 -25.71 2.81
CA PHE A 231 12.78 -25.20 1.52
C PHE A 231 12.52 -26.33 0.52
N GLU A 232 13.49 -27.24 0.36
CA GLU A 232 13.37 -28.40 -0.54
C GLU A 232 12.22 -29.33 -0.15
N ASN A 233 12.04 -29.58 1.16
CA ASN A 233 11.03 -30.52 1.64
C ASN A 233 9.60 -29.96 1.56
N ASN A 234 9.40 -28.69 1.92
CA ASN A 234 8.07 -28.17 2.21
C ASN A 234 7.66 -26.98 1.34
N VAL A 235 8.58 -26.22 0.77
CA VAL A 235 8.29 -24.93 0.11
C VAL A 235 8.38 -25.02 -1.40
N LYS A 236 9.41 -25.69 -1.91
CA LYS A 236 9.72 -25.75 -3.34
C LYS A 236 8.54 -26.24 -4.17
N ASN A 237 7.91 -27.34 -3.77
CA ASN A 237 6.76 -27.89 -4.49
C ASN A 237 5.57 -26.91 -4.49
N GLN A 238 5.29 -26.23 -3.37
CA GLN A 238 4.23 -25.22 -3.32
C GLN A 238 4.49 -24.07 -4.29
N ILE A 239 5.74 -23.60 -4.37
CA ILE A 239 6.14 -22.54 -5.31
C ILE A 239 6.05 -23.03 -6.75
N VAL A 240 6.48 -24.26 -7.04
CA VAL A 240 6.37 -24.87 -8.37
C VAL A 240 4.91 -24.99 -8.79
N ASP A 241 4.05 -25.56 -7.94
CA ASP A 241 2.62 -25.76 -8.22
C ASP A 241 1.89 -24.43 -8.44
N LEU A 242 2.14 -23.43 -7.58
CA LEU A 242 1.59 -22.09 -7.73
C LEU A 242 2.04 -21.44 -9.04
N THR A 243 3.32 -21.58 -9.38
CA THR A 243 3.89 -21.03 -10.62
C THR A 243 3.31 -21.71 -11.85
N GLN A 244 3.14 -23.03 -11.82
CA GLN A 244 2.53 -23.81 -12.89
C GLN A 244 1.08 -23.39 -13.11
N THR A 245 0.31 -23.21 -12.03
CA THR A 245 -1.08 -22.72 -12.09
C THR A 245 -1.15 -21.34 -12.77
N HIS A 246 -0.23 -20.43 -12.43
CA HIS A 246 -0.16 -19.13 -13.07
C HIS A 246 0.22 -19.23 -14.57
N LEU A 247 1.11 -20.15 -14.94
CA LEU A 247 1.51 -20.37 -16.33
C LEU A 247 0.37 -20.92 -17.20
N GLU A 248 -0.43 -21.83 -16.66
CA GLU A 248 -1.65 -22.35 -17.29
C GLU A 248 -2.72 -21.26 -17.46
N THR A 249 -2.73 -20.26 -16.57
CA THR A 249 -3.63 -19.12 -16.68
C THR A 249 -3.11 -18.06 -17.67
N GLU A 250 -1.79 -17.90 -17.81
CA GLU A 250 -1.15 -16.97 -18.77
C GLU A 250 -1.10 -17.51 -20.21
N THR A 251 -1.31 -18.82 -20.45
CA THR A 251 -1.22 -19.42 -21.79
C THR A 251 -2.32 -18.99 -22.77
N GLU A 252 -3.37 -18.28 -22.31
CA GLU A 252 -4.32 -17.58 -23.18
C GLU A 252 -3.78 -16.25 -23.74
N ILE A 253 -2.64 -15.74 -23.26
CA ILE A 253 -2.06 -14.45 -23.68
C ILE A 253 -0.54 -14.61 -23.93
N ILE A 254 -0.15 -15.40 -24.93
CA ILE A 254 1.24 -15.37 -25.42
C ILE A 254 1.26 -15.01 -26.89
N SER A 255 1.63 -13.75 -27.18
CA SER A 255 2.35 -13.45 -28.40
C SER A 255 3.35 -12.31 -28.18
N LEU A 256 4.57 -12.59 -28.64
CA LEU A 256 5.71 -11.70 -28.93
C LEU A 256 6.81 -11.57 -27.85
N ASN A 257 7.88 -12.35 -28.09
CA ASN A 257 9.28 -11.90 -28.28
C ASN A 257 10.06 -11.36 -27.05
N ASN A 258 11.38 -11.54 -26.88
CA ASN A 258 12.50 -11.86 -27.76
C ASN A 258 13.63 -12.54 -26.96
N ALA A 259 14.53 -13.24 -27.68
CA ALA A 259 15.81 -13.73 -27.15
C ALA A 259 16.68 -12.55 -26.65
N GLY A 260 16.81 -12.47 -25.33
CA GLY A 260 17.66 -11.54 -24.59
C GLY A 260 17.87 -12.09 -23.19
N THR A 261 18.80 -11.50 -22.42
CA THR A 261 19.05 -11.87 -21.02
C THR A 261 17.75 -11.98 -20.22
N PRO A 262 17.60 -12.99 -19.35
CA PRO A 262 16.35 -13.21 -18.62
C PRO A 262 15.98 -11.96 -17.81
N PHE A 263 14.90 -11.30 -18.21
CA PHE A 263 14.38 -10.13 -17.54
C PHE A 263 13.31 -10.57 -16.55
N TYR A 264 13.57 -10.39 -15.25
CA TYR A 264 12.57 -10.62 -14.21
C TYR A 264 11.49 -9.56 -14.33
N LYS A 265 10.23 -9.97 -14.48
CA LYS A 265 9.10 -9.06 -14.67
C LYS A 265 8.61 -8.48 -13.35
N LYS A 266 8.82 -9.21 -12.25
CA LYS A 266 8.46 -8.79 -10.89
C LYS A 266 9.54 -9.20 -9.91
N LEU A 267 9.80 -8.31 -8.95
CA LEU A 267 10.66 -8.56 -7.80
C LEU A 267 9.88 -8.25 -6.53
N LEU A 268 9.51 -9.29 -5.81
CA LEU A 268 8.88 -9.19 -4.50
C LEU A 268 9.97 -9.14 -3.43
N CYS A 269 9.87 -8.18 -2.51
CA CYS A 269 10.78 -8.05 -1.37
C CYS A 269 10.00 -8.23 -0.07
N LEU A 270 10.48 -9.13 0.78
CA LEU A 270 10.00 -9.33 2.14
C LEU A 270 11.07 -8.84 3.11
N VAL A 271 10.64 -8.03 4.07
CA VAL A 271 11.43 -7.61 5.22
C VAL A 271 11.41 -8.74 6.23
N VAL A 272 12.57 -9.31 6.51
CA VAL A 272 12.72 -10.38 7.50
C VAL A 272 13.38 -9.80 8.73
N GLN A 273 12.73 -9.97 9.88
CA GLN A 273 13.23 -9.57 11.19
C GLN A 273 13.06 -10.75 12.14
N SER A 274 14.10 -11.11 12.87
CA SER A 274 14.10 -12.13 13.93
C SER A 274 15.03 -11.64 15.04
N ASP A 275 15.03 -12.29 16.21
CA ASP A 275 15.84 -11.88 17.37
C ASP A 275 17.33 -11.70 17.04
N ASN A 276 17.86 -12.48 16.08
CA ASN A 276 19.29 -12.52 15.73
C ASN A 276 19.59 -12.14 14.28
N TRP A 277 18.57 -11.93 13.43
CA TRP A 277 18.75 -11.77 11.99
C TRP A 277 17.81 -10.71 11.43
N CYS A 278 18.35 -9.86 10.55
CA CYS A 278 17.52 -9.00 9.73
C CYS A 278 18.04 -8.95 8.29
N GLY A 279 17.11 -8.91 7.34
CA GLY A 279 17.49 -8.89 5.93
C GLY A 279 16.32 -8.74 4.99
N TYR A 280 16.65 -8.70 3.70
CA TYR A 280 15.67 -8.72 2.62
C TYR A 280 15.64 -10.10 1.98
N LEU A 281 14.46 -10.70 1.91
CA LEU A 281 14.20 -11.86 1.07
C LEU A 281 13.60 -11.37 -0.25
N LEU A 282 14.35 -11.52 -1.34
CA LEU A 282 13.92 -11.20 -2.69
C LEU A 282 13.43 -12.45 -3.41
N LEU A 283 12.21 -12.40 -3.94
CA LEU A 283 11.72 -13.33 -4.93
C LEU A 283 11.64 -12.63 -6.29
N ALA A 284 12.45 -13.08 -7.24
CA ALA A 284 12.45 -12.58 -8.61
C ALA A 284 11.89 -13.64 -9.55
N SER A 285 10.87 -13.28 -10.33
CA SER A 285 10.22 -14.19 -11.29
C SER A 285 10.21 -13.61 -12.69
N GLN A 286 10.46 -14.46 -13.68
CA GLN A 286 10.30 -14.13 -15.10
C GLN A 286 8.81 -14.07 -15.53
N LEU A 287 7.92 -14.61 -14.69
CA LEU A 287 6.47 -14.58 -14.87
C LEU A 287 5.83 -13.45 -14.08
N ARG A 288 4.59 -13.08 -14.44
CA ARG A 288 3.80 -12.19 -13.57
C ARG A 288 3.23 -13.03 -12.42
N ILE A 289 3.77 -12.80 -11.24
CA ILE A 289 3.32 -13.46 -10.02
C ILE A 289 2.29 -12.61 -9.26
N ASN A 290 1.41 -13.26 -8.51
CA ASN A 290 0.55 -12.61 -7.54
C ASN A 290 1.27 -12.48 -6.19
N ASN A 291 1.46 -11.27 -5.67
CA ASN A 291 2.30 -11.06 -4.49
C ASN A 291 1.72 -11.73 -3.23
N SER A 292 0.39 -11.79 -3.06
CA SER A 292 -0.27 -12.34 -1.86
C SER A 292 0.03 -13.83 -1.64
N ASP A 293 0.00 -14.60 -2.73
CA ASP A 293 0.06 -16.06 -2.66
C ASP A 293 1.49 -16.50 -2.35
N TYR A 294 2.47 -15.89 -3.03
CA TYR A 294 3.89 -16.11 -2.74
C TYR A 294 4.28 -15.55 -1.37
N GLN A 295 3.75 -14.39 -0.94
CA GLN A 295 4.00 -13.85 0.40
C GLN A 295 3.58 -14.85 1.48
N SER A 296 2.40 -15.44 1.36
CA SER A 296 1.86 -16.38 2.36
C SER A 296 2.74 -17.62 2.53
N ILE A 297 3.19 -18.19 1.41
CA ILE A 297 4.10 -19.35 1.38
C ILE A 297 5.46 -19.00 2.01
N LEU A 298 6.07 -17.89 1.58
CA LEU A 298 7.38 -17.47 2.08
C LEU A 298 7.33 -17.08 3.55
N GLN A 299 6.28 -16.39 3.99
CA GLN A 299 6.09 -16.02 5.39
C GLN A 299 5.98 -17.26 6.27
N SER A 300 5.16 -18.24 5.88
CA SER A 300 5.03 -19.49 6.63
C SER A 300 6.35 -20.24 6.72
N TRP A 301 7.13 -20.27 5.64
CA TRP A 301 8.46 -20.87 5.64
C TRP A 301 9.40 -20.18 6.61
N LEU A 302 9.48 -18.84 6.57
CA LEU A 302 10.36 -18.08 7.43
C LEU A 302 9.96 -18.20 8.91
N GLN A 303 8.67 -18.14 9.23
CA GLN A 303 8.18 -18.26 10.62
C GLN A 303 8.50 -19.64 11.24
N ASN A 304 8.56 -20.70 10.44
CA ASN A 304 8.95 -22.02 10.92
C ASN A 304 10.45 -22.12 11.27
N GLN A 305 11.29 -21.29 10.65
CA GLN A 305 12.75 -21.36 10.77
C GLN A 305 13.32 -20.30 11.72
N PHE A 306 12.69 -19.12 11.77
CA PHE A 306 13.11 -18.03 12.62
C PHE A 306 12.26 -17.96 13.88
N ILE A 307 12.88 -18.29 15.02
CA ILE A 307 12.26 -18.16 16.34
C ILE A 307 11.84 -16.70 16.56
N ASN A 308 10.63 -16.51 17.11
CA ASN A 308 10.03 -15.21 17.42
C ASN A 308 9.94 -14.24 16.23
N MET A 309 9.97 -14.75 14.99
CA MET A 309 9.74 -13.89 13.84
C MET A 309 8.32 -13.31 13.91
N PRO A 310 8.18 -11.98 13.93
CA PRO A 310 6.86 -11.36 13.93
C PRO A 310 6.13 -11.64 12.62
N GLU A 311 4.81 -11.49 12.67
CA GLU A 311 4.01 -11.46 11.45
C GLU A 311 4.47 -10.34 10.52
N ILE A 312 4.65 -10.67 9.24
CA ILE A 312 5.01 -9.74 8.18
C ILE A 312 3.79 -8.87 7.91
N SER A 313 3.92 -7.58 8.16
CA SER A 313 2.84 -6.62 7.93
C SER A 313 2.76 -6.20 6.47
N GLU A 314 1.73 -5.45 6.08
CA GLU A 314 1.62 -4.91 4.72
C GLU A 314 2.82 -4.03 4.33
N SER A 315 3.47 -3.35 5.29
CA SER A 315 4.66 -2.54 5.04
C SER A 315 5.93 -3.35 4.81
N ASP A 316 5.90 -4.63 5.21
CA ASP A 316 7.05 -5.54 5.16
C ASP A 316 7.09 -6.37 3.87
N CYS A 317 6.10 -6.23 2.98
CA CYS A 317 6.02 -6.94 1.72
C CYS A 317 5.67 -6.00 0.57
N PHE A 318 6.60 -5.80 -0.36
CA PHE A 318 6.41 -4.84 -1.46
C PHE A 318 7.21 -5.20 -2.70
N GLU A 319 6.76 -4.70 -3.85
CA GLU A 319 7.49 -4.82 -5.11
C GLU A 319 8.61 -3.78 -5.19
N VAL A 320 9.82 -4.23 -5.54
CA VAL A 320 11.02 -3.40 -5.67
C VAL A 320 11.45 -3.23 -7.12
N HIS A 321 11.99 -2.06 -7.44
CA HIS A 321 12.58 -1.74 -8.73
C HIS A 321 14.09 -1.66 -8.60
N LEU A 322 14.76 -2.63 -9.21
CA LEU A 322 16.22 -2.73 -9.18
C LEU A 322 16.84 -2.30 -10.52
N ASP A 323 17.96 -1.60 -10.46
CA ASP A 323 18.76 -1.09 -11.58
C ASP A 323 19.70 -2.19 -12.14
N TYR A 324 19.21 -3.40 -12.39
CA TYR A 324 20.01 -4.57 -12.80
C TYR A 324 20.17 -4.74 -14.32
N ARG A 325 19.95 -3.68 -15.11
CA ARG A 325 20.05 -3.78 -16.59
C ARG A 325 21.45 -4.16 -17.07
N GLU A 326 22.47 -3.80 -16.30
CA GLU A 326 23.87 -4.02 -16.64
C GLU A 326 24.54 -5.13 -15.82
N VAL A 327 23.86 -5.65 -14.80
CA VAL A 327 24.35 -6.73 -13.92
C VAL A 327 23.27 -7.79 -13.85
N ASN A 328 23.54 -9.00 -14.32
CA ASN A 328 22.56 -10.09 -14.22
C ASN A 328 22.18 -10.31 -12.75
N LEU A 329 20.89 -10.22 -12.42
CA LEU A 329 20.39 -10.36 -11.06
C LEU A 329 20.79 -11.71 -10.42
N LYS A 330 20.88 -12.77 -11.23
CA LYS A 330 21.35 -14.08 -10.79
C LYS A 330 22.81 -14.06 -10.34
N ASP A 331 23.67 -13.39 -11.10
CA ASP A 331 25.08 -13.29 -10.78
C ASP A 331 25.30 -12.37 -9.59
N PHE A 332 24.52 -11.28 -9.50
CA PHE A 332 24.48 -10.42 -8.30
C PHE A 332 24.09 -11.21 -7.05
N ALA A 333 23.01 -12.01 -7.12
CA ALA A 333 22.55 -12.82 -6.00
C ALA A 333 23.58 -13.89 -5.62
N LYS A 334 24.19 -14.58 -6.58
CA LYS A 334 25.26 -15.56 -6.29
C LYS A 334 26.45 -14.95 -5.55
N ALA A 335 26.78 -13.70 -5.86
CA ALA A 335 27.94 -13.02 -5.27
C ALA A 335 27.65 -12.39 -3.90
N ASN A 336 26.42 -11.95 -3.64
CA ASN A 336 26.10 -11.11 -2.48
C ASN A 336 25.00 -11.67 -1.56
N ALA A 337 24.22 -12.65 -2.00
CA ALA A 337 23.18 -13.24 -1.17
C ALA A 337 23.79 -14.26 -0.19
N ASP A 338 23.29 -14.26 1.03
CA ASP A 338 23.64 -15.26 2.03
C ASP A 338 23.01 -16.62 1.75
N TYR A 339 21.82 -16.59 1.15
CA TYR A 339 21.08 -17.76 0.71
C TYR A 339 20.50 -17.47 -0.67
N LEU A 340 20.59 -18.45 -1.57
CA LEU A 340 20.06 -18.37 -2.91
C LEU A 340 19.50 -19.73 -3.32
N GLU A 341 18.25 -19.74 -3.76
CA GLU A 341 17.64 -20.85 -4.46
C GLU A 341 17.18 -20.44 -5.84
N ILE A 342 17.35 -21.37 -6.78
CA ILE A 342 16.96 -21.21 -8.18
C ILE A 342 16.01 -22.34 -8.52
N ILE A 343 14.75 -21.99 -8.77
CA ILE A 343 13.71 -22.91 -9.22
C ILE A 343 13.52 -22.71 -10.72
N ASN A 344 13.57 -23.80 -11.47
CA ASN A 344 13.22 -23.80 -12.88
C ASN A 344 11.84 -24.43 -13.03
N VAL A 345 10.88 -23.66 -13.55
CA VAL A 345 9.52 -24.12 -13.89
C VAL A 345 9.36 -23.99 -15.40
N GLU A 346 9.39 -25.13 -16.09
CA GLU A 346 9.48 -25.22 -17.56
C GLU A 346 10.64 -24.41 -18.15
N LYS A 347 10.35 -23.24 -18.75
CA LYS A 347 11.32 -22.31 -19.36
C LYS A 347 11.57 -21.07 -18.49
N ASN A 348 10.88 -20.93 -17.37
CA ASN A 348 10.94 -19.76 -16.51
C ASN A 348 11.80 -20.04 -15.27
N GLU A 349 12.61 -19.06 -14.90
CA GLU A 349 13.43 -19.09 -13.69
C GLU A 349 12.79 -18.23 -12.58
N ILE A 350 12.74 -18.80 -11.38
CA ILE A 350 12.43 -18.09 -10.13
C ILE A 350 13.65 -18.12 -9.23
N LEU A 351 14.04 -16.96 -8.73
CA LEU A 351 15.14 -16.81 -7.78
C LEU A 351 14.58 -16.38 -6.45
N ILE A 352 15.03 -17.04 -5.39
CA ILE A 352 14.74 -16.67 -4.02
C ILE A 352 16.08 -16.43 -3.35
N SER A 353 16.34 -15.18 -2.98
CA SER A 353 17.63 -14.77 -2.44
C SER A 353 17.46 -13.97 -1.17
N PHE A 354 18.20 -14.34 -0.13
CA PHE A 354 18.23 -13.63 1.13
C PHE A 354 19.52 -12.84 1.27
N PHE A 355 19.40 -11.57 1.62
CA PHE A 355 20.53 -10.68 1.87
C PHE A 355 20.49 -10.26 3.34
N SER A 356 21.51 -10.60 4.13
CA SER A 356 21.61 -10.06 5.49
C SER A 356 22.00 -8.59 5.40
N ILE A 357 21.21 -7.74 6.05
CA ILE A 357 21.34 -6.30 5.95
C ILE A 357 21.63 -5.71 7.34
N ASP A 358 22.46 -4.68 7.38
CA ASP A 358 22.64 -3.89 8.59
C ASP A 358 21.28 -3.30 9.04
N PRO A 359 20.89 -3.49 10.31
CA PRO A 359 19.62 -3.03 10.86
C PRO A 359 19.23 -1.61 10.49
N LYS A 360 20.18 -0.67 10.33
CA LYS A 360 19.87 0.73 10.00
C LYS A 360 19.14 0.91 8.65
N TYR A 361 19.38 0.01 7.70
CA TYR A 361 18.72 0.03 6.38
C TYR A 361 17.38 -0.70 6.38
N LEU A 362 16.93 -1.23 7.52
CA LEU A 362 15.74 -2.08 7.58
C LEU A 362 14.78 -1.66 8.68
N ILE A 363 15.29 -1.32 9.87
CA ILE A 363 14.47 -0.92 11.00
C ILE A 363 13.98 0.52 10.81
N LEU A 364 12.71 0.73 11.10
CA LEU A 364 12.10 2.05 11.11
C LEU A 364 12.20 2.64 12.51
N GLU A 365 12.99 3.71 12.64
CA GLU A 365 13.14 4.43 13.90
C GLU A 365 12.05 5.50 14.01
N LEU A 366 11.49 5.66 15.21
CA LEU A 366 10.47 6.66 15.51
C LEU A 366 11.09 7.85 16.21
N SER A 367 10.57 9.05 15.96
CA SER A 367 10.91 10.24 16.72
C SER A 367 10.45 10.13 18.19
N GLU A 368 10.98 10.99 19.06
CA GLU A 368 10.58 11.06 20.48
C GLU A 368 9.08 11.31 20.68
N THR A 369 8.44 11.98 19.73
CA THR A 369 6.99 12.26 19.74
C THR A 369 6.18 11.12 19.14
N TYR A 370 6.81 10.13 18.52
CA TYR A 370 6.20 8.98 17.84
C TYR A 370 5.23 9.34 16.69
N GLU A 371 5.30 10.56 16.17
CA GLU A 371 4.49 11.01 15.03
C GLU A 371 5.24 10.95 13.70
N MET A 372 6.58 10.84 13.78
CA MET A 372 7.47 10.88 12.64
C MET A 372 8.42 9.69 12.68
N LEU A 373 8.77 9.18 11.50
CA LEU A 373 9.82 8.21 11.28
C LEU A 373 11.13 8.93 10.98
N GLU A 374 12.23 8.42 11.53
CA GLU A 374 13.57 8.93 11.26
C GLU A 374 14.10 8.36 9.95
N VAL A 375 14.66 9.24 9.13
CA VAL A 375 15.28 8.93 7.86
C VAL A 375 16.74 9.36 7.95
N PRO A 376 17.67 8.43 8.20
CA PRO A 376 19.10 8.72 8.24
C PRO A 376 19.56 9.44 6.96
N LEU A 377 20.41 10.45 7.10
CA LEU A 377 20.82 11.24 5.93
C LEU A 377 21.67 10.42 4.97
N ASP A 378 22.44 9.44 5.45
CA ASP A 378 23.29 8.56 4.65
C ASP A 378 22.48 7.76 3.63
N ILE A 379 21.32 7.22 4.02
CA ILE A 379 20.45 6.41 3.15
C ILE A 379 19.70 7.21 2.07
N ILE A 380 19.63 8.54 2.18
CA ILE A 380 18.87 9.37 1.22
C ILE A 380 19.70 9.53 -0.07
N GLU A 381 19.31 8.83 -1.14
CA GLU A 381 19.85 9.06 -2.48
C GLU A 381 19.65 10.52 -2.93
N THR A 382 20.68 11.09 -3.56
CA THR A 382 20.61 12.43 -4.16
C THR A 382 20.26 12.30 -5.64
N GLU A 383 19.75 13.40 -6.22
CA GLU A 383 19.42 13.47 -7.65
C GLU A 383 18.39 12.41 -8.10
N LYS A 384 17.52 11.97 -7.18
CA LYS A 384 16.40 11.06 -7.44
C LYS A 384 15.15 11.53 -6.72
N LYS A 385 13.99 11.19 -7.26
CA LYS A 385 12.70 11.54 -6.67
C LYS A 385 12.48 10.71 -5.42
N ILE A 386 12.24 11.39 -4.31
CA ILE A 386 11.98 10.76 -3.01
C ILE A 386 10.46 10.58 -2.87
N PRO A 387 9.94 9.37 -2.61
CA PRO A 387 8.49 9.10 -2.63
C PRO A 387 7.74 9.72 -1.45
N MET A 388 8.45 10.17 -0.42
CA MET A 388 7.93 10.67 0.84
C MET A 388 8.35 12.12 1.08
N SER A 389 7.62 12.82 1.94
CA SER A 389 7.97 14.18 2.34
C SER A 389 8.97 14.16 3.50
N LEU A 390 10.09 14.89 3.35
CA LEU A 390 11.15 14.97 4.35
C LEU A 390 11.09 16.30 5.10
N PHE A 391 11.22 16.20 6.41
CA PHE A 391 11.13 17.31 7.34
C PHE A 391 12.42 17.45 8.14
N LEU A 392 12.79 18.69 8.41
CA LEU A 392 13.86 19.06 9.32
C LEU A 392 13.25 19.31 10.70
N HIS A 393 13.79 18.65 11.73
CA HIS A 393 13.38 18.85 13.11
C HIS A 393 14.18 20.00 13.74
N LEU A 394 13.48 20.94 14.36
CA LEU A 394 14.05 22.01 15.17
C LEU A 394 13.83 21.67 16.65
N PRO A 395 14.86 21.18 17.37
CA PRO A 395 14.71 20.67 18.73
C PRO A 395 14.17 21.73 19.70
N ASP A 396 14.67 22.97 19.61
CA ASP A 396 14.37 24.05 20.57
C ASP A 396 12.87 24.39 20.64
N ASN A 397 12.16 24.29 19.52
CA ASN A 397 10.74 24.62 19.44
C ASN A 397 9.85 23.40 19.10
N LYS A 398 10.45 22.20 19.02
CA LYS A 398 9.80 20.93 18.69
C LYS A 398 9.01 20.97 17.37
N LYS A 399 9.44 21.79 16.40
CA LYS A 399 8.75 21.92 15.12
C LYS A 399 9.44 21.10 14.04
N TYR A 400 8.62 20.60 13.13
CA TYR A 400 9.06 19.98 11.88
C TYR A 400 8.80 20.95 10.74
N ILE A 401 9.83 21.26 9.97
CA ILE A 401 9.75 22.12 8.79
C ILE A 401 9.90 21.25 7.55
N LEU A 402 8.94 21.34 6.63
CA LEU A 402 9.03 20.64 5.34
C LEU A 402 10.29 21.11 4.62
N TYR A 403 11.20 20.18 4.36
CA TYR A 403 12.48 20.43 3.71
C TYR A 403 12.45 19.97 2.25
N THR A 404 11.96 18.75 2.01
CA THR A 404 11.78 18.20 0.67
C THR A 404 10.36 17.63 0.54
N PRO A 405 9.48 18.23 -0.29
CA PRO A 405 8.18 17.66 -0.60
C PRO A 405 8.27 16.29 -1.27
N SER A 406 7.23 15.46 -1.10
CA SER A 406 7.12 14.18 -1.81
C SER A 406 7.27 14.35 -3.33
N HIS A 407 7.91 13.34 -3.94
CA HIS A 407 8.29 13.25 -5.35
C HIS A 407 9.24 14.34 -5.85
N GLN A 408 9.85 15.11 -4.94
CA GLN A 408 10.95 16.02 -5.27
C GLN A 408 12.31 15.37 -5.03
N MET A 409 13.34 16.03 -5.56
CA MET A 409 14.72 15.56 -5.50
C MET A 409 15.47 16.32 -4.42
N LEU A 410 16.29 15.61 -3.66
CA LEU A 410 17.30 16.22 -2.80
C LEU A 410 18.61 16.34 -3.58
N SER A 411 19.12 17.54 -3.76
CA SER A 411 20.38 17.73 -4.47
C SER A 411 21.58 17.36 -3.60
N THR A 412 22.69 17.02 -4.25
CA THR A 412 23.95 16.70 -3.57
C THR A 412 24.44 17.87 -2.72
N GLN A 413 24.31 19.10 -3.23
CA GLN A 413 24.67 20.31 -2.47
C GLN A 413 23.78 20.52 -1.24
N GLN A 414 22.48 20.23 -1.33
CA GLN A 414 21.58 20.31 -0.18
C GLN A 414 21.96 19.28 0.90
N LYS A 415 22.28 18.04 0.49
CA LYS A 415 22.73 17.00 1.42
C LYS A 415 24.03 17.39 2.13
N VAL A 416 25.00 17.96 1.42
CA VAL A 416 26.25 18.47 2.02
C VAL A 416 25.99 19.58 3.03
N LYS A 417 25.14 20.57 2.69
CA LYS A 417 24.78 21.67 3.61
C LYS A 417 24.09 21.18 4.88
N LEU A 418 23.28 20.13 4.79
CA LEU A 418 22.67 19.51 5.98
C LEU A 418 23.75 18.88 6.86
N ALA A 419 24.67 18.12 6.27
CA ALA A 419 25.77 17.48 6.99
C ALA A 419 26.72 18.51 7.64
N GLU A 420 27.05 19.60 6.96
CA GLU A 420 27.86 20.72 7.51
C GLU A 420 27.21 21.36 8.74
N LYS A 421 25.87 21.36 8.80
CA LYS A 421 25.09 21.81 9.97
C LYS A 421 24.91 20.72 11.03
N SER A 422 25.66 19.64 10.95
CA SER A 422 25.59 18.49 11.87
C SER A 422 24.21 17.81 11.90
N ILE A 423 23.43 17.94 10.82
CA ILE A 423 22.15 17.23 10.67
C ILE A 423 22.45 15.84 10.11
N THR A 424 22.18 14.81 10.91
CA THR A 424 22.45 13.40 10.56
C THR A 424 21.22 12.64 10.09
N LYS A 425 20.02 13.19 10.30
CA LYS A 425 18.73 12.58 9.95
C LYS A 425 17.68 13.63 9.60
N LEU A 426 16.75 13.23 8.74
CA LEU A 426 15.51 13.92 8.46
C LEU A 426 14.35 13.07 8.97
N TYR A 427 13.13 13.58 8.83
CA TYR A 427 11.94 12.95 9.37
C TYR A 427 10.84 12.86 8.33
N THR A 428 10.05 11.80 8.35
CA THR A 428 8.85 11.66 7.50
C THR A 428 7.65 11.28 8.36
N PRO A 429 6.42 11.71 8.04
CA PRO A 429 5.22 11.24 8.75
C PRO A 429 5.11 9.72 8.73
N ILE A 430 4.57 9.13 9.81
CA ILE A 430 4.37 7.68 9.92
C ILE A 430 3.47 7.10 8.80
N ASP A 431 2.60 7.92 8.21
CA ASP A 431 1.74 7.52 7.09
C ASP A 431 2.54 7.12 5.84
N PHE A 432 3.85 7.44 5.76
CA PHE A 432 4.77 7.03 4.69
C PHE A 432 5.62 5.79 5.04
N GLU A 433 5.19 4.99 6.01
CA GLU A 433 5.89 3.78 6.45
C GLU A 433 6.22 2.83 5.28
N ASN A 434 5.23 2.50 4.45
CA ASN A 434 5.40 1.61 3.29
C ASN A 434 6.40 2.19 2.28
N GLU A 435 6.27 3.48 1.96
CA GLU A 435 7.14 4.18 1.03
C GLU A 435 8.57 4.26 1.54
N LEU A 436 8.77 4.51 2.83
CA LEU A 436 10.09 4.56 3.46
C LEU A 436 10.74 3.17 3.44
N GLN A 437 10.00 2.12 3.79
CA GLN A 437 10.53 0.75 3.80
C GLN A 437 10.97 0.30 2.41
N LYS A 438 10.11 0.54 1.40
CA LYS A 438 10.45 0.30 0.00
C LYS A 438 11.67 1.10 -0.45
N TYR A 439 11.71 2.39 -0.12
CA TYR A 439 12.81 3.27 -0.50
C TYR A 439 14.15 2.83 0.12
N LYS A 440 14.16 2.41 1.38
CA LYS A 440 15.35 1.86 2.05
C LYS A 440 15.87 0.62 1.32
N ALA A 441 14.97 -0.32 0.99
CA ALA A 441 15.32 -1.56 0.28
C ALA A 441 15.89 -1.29 -1.12
N GLU A 442 15.19 -0.48 -1.92
CA GLU A 442 15.63 -0.12 -3.28
C GLU A 442 16.96 0.63 -3.25
N SER A 443 17.15 1.58 -2.31
CA SER A 443 18.40 2.34 -2.20
C SER A 443 19.58 1.42 -1.87
N TYR A 444 19.43 0.55 -0.87
CA TYR A 444 20.48 -0.38 -0.46
C TYR A 444 20.85 -1.37 -1.58
N LEU A 445 19.86 -2.03 -2.17
CA LEU A 445 20.07 -3.07 -3.18
C LEU A 445 20.67 -2.46 -4.46
N ASN A 446 20.19 -1.30 -4.89
CA ASN A 446 20.72 -0.63 -6.07
C ASN A 446 22.14 -0.09 -5.85
N GLU A 447 22.45 0.42 -4.66
CA GLU A 447 23.82 0.80 -4.33
C GLU A 447 24.76 -0.41 -4.38
N SER A 448 24.32 -1.55 -3.86
CA SER A 448 25.07 -2.81 -3.88
C SER A 448 25.31 -3.31 -5.30
N ILE A 449 24.29 -3.26 -6.17
CA ILE A 449 24.42 -3.58 -7.60
C ILE A 449 25.44 -2.65 -8.28
N ARG A 450 25.37 -1.34 -8.03
CA ARG A 450 26.32 -0.36 -8.61
C ARG A 450 27.76 -0.59 -8.13
N LYS A 451 27.96 -1.00 -6.89
CA LYS A 451 29.29 -1.35 -6.35
C LYS A 451 29.87 -2.55 -7.09
N LEU A 452 29.08 -3.60 -7.31
CA LEU A 452 29.53 -4.78 -8.05
C LEU A 452 29.93 -4.42 -9.50
N LYS A 453 29.12 -3.60 -10.19
CA LYS A 453 29.44 -3.11 -11.54
C LYS A 453 30.80 -2.43 -11.63
N LYS A 454 31.18 -1.64 -10.62
CA LYS A 454 32.48 -0.95 -10.57
C LYS A 454 33.67 -1.87 -10.33
N VAL A 455 33.45 -3.07 -9.78
CA VAL A 455 34.50 -4.06 -9.53
C VAL A 455 34.70 -4.97 -10.75
N SER A 456 33.67 -5.12 -11.58
CA SER A 456 33.71 -5.93 -12.82
C SER A 456 34.19 -5.18 -14.07
N LEU A 457 34.44 -3.86 -13.95
CA LEU A 457 35.06 -2.98 -14.95
C LEU A 457 36.50 -2.68 -14.53
#